data_AF-A0A833D5S2-F1
#
_entry.id   AF-A0A833D5S2-F1
#
_cell.length_a   1.000
_cell.length_b   1.000
_cell.length_c   1.000
_cell.angle_alpha   90.00
_cell.angle_beta   90.00
_cell.angle_gamma   90.00
#
_symmetry.space_group_name_H-M   'P 1'
#
loop_
_entity.id
_entity.type
_entity.pdbx_description
1 polymer ?
#
loop_
_entity_poly.entity_id
_entity_poly.type
_entity_poly.pdbx_seq_one_letter_code
_entity_poly.pdbx_strand_id
1 'polypeptide(L)'
;MEADSTPLGFIARRPGATKAEHFSGLGDEQSVSGPIFHKPSAGGRRLIPKLPAQECSAFAPSREDHMANLDRRRFALGAGAGLALLLAGCREKAKDVKSAQPAEPQKPVTIAPASQKTTSAPQQQKTAAPQVLRSGRFNGVGAYRAQGDIQIVRNGNVTKLILASNFSFQGAPDPKLGFGNNGYKRGTLFSKLNRNSGAQEYVLPASVDLSKHNEVWIWCERFNVALAVAKLS
;
A
#
# COMPACT_ATOMS: atom_id res chain seq x y z
N MET A 1 63.64 23.98 -15.33
CA MET A 1 63.35 22.94 -16.34
C MET A 1 61.93 23.17 -16.78
N GLU A 2 61.83 23.88 -17.89
CA GLU A 2 60.62 24.36 -18.56
C GLU A 2 60.09 23.24 -19.47
N ALA A 3 58.77 23.05 -19.51
CA ALA A 3 58.02 22.38 -20.57
C ALA A 3 56.58 22.92 -20.43
N ASP A 4 56.14 23.94 -21.16
CA ASP A 4 55.93 24.12 -22.60
C ASP A 4 54.86 23.22 -23.25
N SER A 5 53.87 23.93 -23.81
CA SER A 5 53.02 23.63 -24.98
C SER A 5 51.72 22.82 -24.88
N THR A 6 50.63 23.60 -24.88
CA THR A 6 49.61 23.70 -25.96
C THR A 6 48.42 22.71 -26.01
N PRO A 7 47.17 23.22 -26.04
CA PRO A 7 45.94 22.45 -26.25
C PRO A 7 45.49 22.38 -27.73
N LEU A 8 44.96 21.23 -28.14
CA LEU A 8 44.08 21.01 -29.30
C LEU A 8 42.75 20.49 -28.72
N GLY A 9 41.53 20.92 -29.05
CA GLY A 9 41.01 21.44 -30.31
C GLY A 9 39.95 20.46 -30.84
N PHE A 10 38.66 20.80 -30.69
CA PHE A 10 37.47 20.31 -31.41
C PHE A 10 37.08 18.82 -31.31
N ILE A 11 35.80 18.50 -30.97
CA ILE A 11 34.72 18.12 -31.93
C ILE A 11 33.35 18.35 -31.27
N ALA A 12 32.58 19.31 -31.79
CA ALA A 12 31.15 19.44 -31.50
C ALA A 12 30.34 18.50 -32.40
N ARG A 13 29.59 17.56 -31.83
CA ARG A 13 28.59 16.76 -32.58
C ARG A 13 27.22 17.42 -32.47
N ARG A 14 26.68 17.87 -33.61
CA ARG A 14 25.23 18.04 -33.82
C ARG A 14 24.61 16.67 -34.12
N PRO A 15 23.44 16.33 -33.58
CA PRO A 15 22.48 15.46 -34.26
C PRO A 15 21.35 16.31 -34.87
N GLY A 16 21.02 15.95 -36.11
CA GLY A 16 20.16 16.67 -37.02
C GLY A 16 18.66 16.53 -36.72
N ALA A 17 17.93 17.47 -37.31
CA ALA A 17 16.49 17.46 -37.46
C ALA A 17 16.06 16.33 -38.40
N THR A 18 15.02 15.58 -38.02
CA THR A 18 14.23 14.75 -38.92
C THR A 18 12.76 15.11 -38.80
N LYS A 19 12.34 15.90 -39.80
CA LYS A 19 11.10 15.82 -40.59
C LYS A 19 9.82 15.34 -39.89
N ALA A 20 8.91 16.29 -39.70
CA ALA A 20 7.47 16.04 -39.65
C ALA A 20 6.99 15.63 -41.05
N GLU A 21 6.34 14.47 -41.18
CA GLU A 21 5.57 14.12 -42.37
C GLU A 21 4.15 13.79 -41.90
N HIS A 22 3.25 14.63 -42.40
CA HIS A 22 1.80 14.54 -42.37
C HIS A 22 1.37 13.32 -43.20
N PHE A 23 0.51 12.45 -42.68
CA PHE A 23 -0.18 11.45 -43.50
C PHE A 23 -1.68 11.52 -43.23
N SER A 24 -2.35 12.26 -44.11
CA SER A 24 -3.79 12.21 -44.34
C SER A 24 -4.05 11.22 -45.49
N GLY A 25 -4.96 10.28 -45.29
CA GLY A 25 -5.51 9.40 -46.34
C GLY A 25 -6.57 8.49 -45.71
N LEU A 26 -7.86 8.75 -45.98
CA LEU A 26 -8.66 8.07 -47.02
C LEU A 26 -8.71 6.56 -46.73
N GLY A 27 -9.76 6.02 -46.12
CA GLY A 27 -11.10 6.01 -46.68
C GLY A 27 -11.18 4.84 -47.66
N ASP A 28 -11.59 3.66 -47.19
CA ASP A 28 -12.23 2.67 -48.05
C ASP A 28 -13.15 1.76 -47.24
N GLU A 29 -14.40 1.83 -47.65
CA GLU A 29 -15.57 1.09 -47.23
C GLU A 29 -15.53 -0.27 -47.93
N GLN A 30 -15.43 -1.37 -47.19
CA GLN A 30 -15.71 -2.70 -47.74
C GLN A 30 -16.71 -3.41 -46.83
N SER A 31 -17.97 -3.14 -47.16
CA SER A 31 -19.13 -3.99 -46.95
C SER A 31 -18.80 -5.45 -47.25
N VAL A 32 -18.96 -6.34 -46.26
CA VAL A 32 -19.20 -7.76 -46.53
C VAL A 32 -20.43 -8.20 -45.75
N SER A 33 -21.41 -8.57 -46.57
CA SER A 33 -22.72 -9.09 -46.27
C SER A 33 -22.66 -10.52 -45.73
N GLY A 34 -23.52 -10.83 -44.77
CA GLY A 34 -24.23 -12.12 -44.75
C GLY A 34 -23.81 -13.19 -43.70
N PRO A 35 -24.77 -13.86 -43.05
CA PRO A 35 -24.54 -14.77 -41.92
C PRO A 35 -24.40 -16.25 -42.34
N ILE A 36 -23.51 -16.99 -41.68
CA ILE A 36 -23.51 -18.46 -41.69
C ILE A 36 -23.89 -18.94 -40.29
N PHE A 37 -25.16 -19.34 -40.17
CA PHE A 37 -25.70 -20.06 -39.03
C PHE A 37 -25.09 -21.47 -39.02
N HIS A 38 -24.17 -21.75 -38.10
CA HIS A 38 -23.71 -23.10 -37.81
C HIS A 38 -24.27 -23.57 -36.48
N LYS A 39 -25.18 -24.52 -36.62
CA LYS A 39 -25.86 -25.31 -35.60
C LYS A 39 -24.81 -26.15 -34.84
N PRO A 40 -24.63 -26.00 -33.51
CA PRO A 40 -23.82 -26.96 -32.77
C PRO A 40 -24.61 -28.26 -32.61
N SER A 41 -24.10 -29.30 -33.29
CA SER A 41 -24.54 -30.69 -33.17
C SER A 41 -24.37 -31.20 -31.75
N ALA A 42 -25.44 -31.83 -31.25
CA ALA A 42 -25.43 -32.59 -30.01
C ALA A 42 -24.61 -33.88 -30.18
N GLY A 43 -23.76 -34.21 -29.20
CA GLY A 43 -23.14 -35.53 -29.12
C GLY A 43 -21.77 -35.52 -28.47
N GLY A 44 -21.74 -35.61 -27.14
CA GLY A 44 -20.48 -35.74 -26.42
C GLY A 44 -20.66 -35.78 -24.90
N ARG A 45 -21.40 -36.76 -24.39
CA ARG A 45 -21.32 -37.14 -22.96
C ARG A 45 -19.91 -37.68 -22.71
N ARG A 46 -18.97 -36.81 -22.36
CA ARG A 46 -17.73 -37.23 -21.72
C ARG A 46 -18.09 -37.71 -20.31
N LEU A 47 -17.98 -39.01 -20.12
CA LEU A 47 -17.92 -39.65 -18.81
C LEU A 47 -16.85 -38.94 -17.97
N ILE A 48 -17.30 -38.22 -16.95
CA ILE A 48 -16.44 -37.70 -15.88
C ILE A 48 -16.03 -38.93 -15.07
N PRO A 49 -14.73 -39.32 -15.01
CA PRO A 49 -14.31 -40.29 -14.03
C PRO A 49 -14.54 -39.70 -12.65
N LYS A 50 -15.40 -40.36 -11.89
CA LYS A 50 -15.70 -40.11 -10.48
C LYS A 50 -14.39 -40.17 -9.70
N LEU A 51 -13.84 -39.00 -9.33
CA LEU A 51 -12.75 -38.94 -8.36
C LEU A 51 -13.22 -39.62 -7.08
N PRO A 52 -12.50 -40.63 -6.56
CA PRO A 52 -12.77 -41.12 -5.22
C PRO A 52 -12.48 -39.98 -4.25
N ALA A 53 -13.43 -39.76 -3.34
CA ALA A 53 -13.23 -38.91 -2.17
C ALA A 53 -12.00 -39.45 -1.42
N GLN A 54 -10.85 -38.78 -1.59
CA GLN A 54 -9.74 -39.00 -0.69
C GLN A 54 -10.08 -38.34 0.64
N GLU A 55 -10.06 -39.23 1.62
CA GLU A 55 -10.39 -39.02 3.01
C GLU A 55 -9.55 -37.88 3.57
N CYS A 56 -10.24 -36.93 4.21
CA CYS A 56 -9.61 -36.03 5.17
C CYS A 56 -9.17 -36.87 6.37
N SER A 57 -8.05 -37.59 6.21
CA SER A 57 -7.37 -38.24 7.31
C SER A 57 -6.83 -37.16 8.23
N ALA A 58 -7.37 -37.17 9.44
CA ALA A 58 -7.01 -36.30 10.54
C ALA A 58 -5.49 -36.22 10.72
N PHE A 59 -4.95 -35.01 10.54
CA PHE A 59 -3.63 -34.68 11.07
C PHE A 59 -3.80 -34.45 12.58
N ALA A 60 -3.54 -35.49 13.36
CA ALA A 60 -3.38 -35.40 14.80
C ALA A 60 -2.19 -34.48 15.13
N PRO A 61 -2.30 -33.53 16.07
CA PRO A 61 -1.13 -32.91 16.67
C PRO A 61 -0.52 -33.86 17.69
N SER A 62 0.66 -34.40 17.38
CA SER A 62 1.56 -34.98 18.38
C SER A 62 2.02 -33.87 19.33
N ARG A 63 1.51 -33.97 20.55
CA ARG A 63 2.22 -33.91 21.84
C ARG A 63 3.49 -33.05 21.96
N GLU A 64 3.39 -32.22 23.00
CA GLU A 64 4.41 -32.04 24.04
C GLU A 64 5.68 -31.25 23.69
N ASP A 65 5.60 -29.93 23.92
CA ASP A 65 6.72 -29.19 24.51
C ASP A 65 6.22 -28.37 25.70
N HIS A 66 6.47 -28.94 26.88
CA HIS A 66 6.88 -28.26 28.11
C HIS A 66 6.15 -26.98 28.53
N MET A 67 5.04 -27.19 29.26
CA MET A 67 4.64 -26.32 30.36
C MET A 67 5.57 -26.54 31.56
N ALA A 68 6.39 -25.55 31.90
CA ALA A 68 6.86 -25.35 33.26
C ALA A 68 7.28 -23.89 33.49
N ASN A 69 6.88 -23.40 34.67
CA ASN A 69 7.43 -22.25 35.40
C ASN A 69 6.70 -20.89 35.32
N LEU A 70 5.79 -20.74 36.29
CA LEU A 70 5.53 -19.60 37.18
C LEU A 70 5.41 -18.19 36.57
N ASP A 71 4.21 -17.61 36.67
CA ASP A 71 4.00 -16.62 37.74
C ASP A 71 2.51 -16.56 38.13
N ARG A 72 2.23 -17.15 39.29
CA ARG A 72 0.95 -17.15 39.98
C ARG A 72 1.01 -16.09 41.08
N ARG A 73 0.76 -14.84 40.70
CA ARG A 73 0.34 -13.76 41.62
C ARG A 73 -1.12 -13.47 41.30
N ARG A 74 -2.07 -14.16 41.94
CA ARG A 74 -2.70 -13.75 43.20
C ARG A 74 -3.08 -12.25 43.18
N PHE A 75 -4.14 -11.92 42.46
CA PHE A 75 -5.08 -10.90 42.92
C PHE A 75 -6.46 -11.54 43.00
N ALA A 76 -6.80 -11.88 44.23
CA ALA A 76 -8.08 -12.41 44.63
C ALA A 76 -8.97 -11.25 45.09
N LEU A 77 -10.28 -11.50 45.01
CA LEU A 77 -11.40 -10.77 45.62
C LEU A 77 -11.75 -9.38 45.05
N GLY A 78 -12.96 -9.34 44.48
CA GLY A 78 -13.68 -8.12 44.16
C GLY A 78 -15.06 -8.42 43.58
N ALA A 79 -15.84 -9.27 44.24
CA ALA A 79 -17.27 -9.36 44.01
C ALA A 79 -17.90 -8.01 44.42
N GLY A 80 -18.57 -7.35 43.48
CA GLY A 80 -19.25 -6.08 43.73
C GLY A 80 -20.38 -5.90 42.73
N ALA A 81 -21.55 -6.43 43.10
CA ALA A 81 -22.81 -6.07 42.50
C ALA A 81 -23.04 -4.55 42.65
N GLY A 82 -23.51 -3.91 41.58
CA GLY A 82 -23.73 -2.47 41.56
C GLY A 82 -24.54 -2.05 40.35
N LEU A 83 -25.78 -2.53 40.28
CA LEU A 83 -26.84 -1.96 39.45
C LEU A 83 -27.11 -0.53 39.93
N ALA A 84 -26.66 0.47 39.18
CA ALA A 84 -27.12 1.85 39.32
C ALA A 84 -27.60 2.36 37.96
N LEU A 85 -28.89 2.14 37.72
CA LEU A 85 -29.66 2.81 36.68
C LEU A 85 -29.85 4.27 37.13
N LEU A 86 -29.13 5.22 36.54
CA LEU A 86 -29.48 6.63 36.63
C LEU A 86 -29.67 7.18 35.22
N LEU A 87 -30.95 7.28 34.85
CA LEU A 87 -31.45 8.08 33.76
C LEU A 87 -31.18 9.56 34.09
N ALA A 88 -30.12 10.13 33.52
CA ALA A 88 -29.95 11.57 33.43
C ALA A 88 -29.77 11.92 31.96
N GLY A 89 -30.87 12.36 31.34
CA GLY A 89 -30.84 13.00 30.04
C GLY A 89 -30.05 14.30 30.11
N CYS A 90 -28.99 14.39 29.31
CA CYS A 90 -28.42 15.66 28.87
C CYS A 90 -28.67 15.80 27.38
N ARG A 91 -29.74 16.56 27.11
CA ARG A 91 -30.20 17.14 25.85
C ARG A 91 -29.12 17.97 25.17
N GLU A 92 -29.17 17.97 23.83
CA GLU A 92 -28.56 18.88 22.84
C GLU A 92 -27.41 19.79 23.28
N LYS A 93 -26.30 19.70 22.53
CA LYS A 93 -25.80 20.87 21.77
C LYS A 93 -25.17 20.42 20.45
N ALA A 94 -25.96 20.51 19.38
CA ALA A 94 -25.42 20.81 18.06
C ALA A 94 -24.76 22.19 18.14
N LYS A 95 -23.43 22.24 18.00
CA LYS A 95 -22.73 23.48 17.65
C LYS A 95 -22.46 23.43 16.16
N ASP A 96 -23.36 24.10 15.45
CA ASP A 96 -23.05 24.77 14.21
C ASP A 96 -21.76 25.59 14.41
N VAL A 97 -20.74 25.29 13.60
CA VAL A 97 -19.64 26.24 13.33
C VAL A 97 -19.67 26.50 11.84
N LYS A 98 -20.72 27.22 11.42
CA LYS A 98 -20.61 28.24 10.39
C LYS A 98 -19.79 29.39 10.99
N SER A 99 -18.51 29.48 10.62
CA SER A 99 -17.90 30.79 10.46
C SER A 99 -16.71 30.69 9.53
N ALA A 100 -16.96 31.06 8.28
CA ALA A 100 -15.94 31.54 7.38
C ALA A 100 -15.34 32.81 8.02
N GLN A 101 -14.02 32.84 8.15
CA GLN A 101 -13.31 34.09 8.37
C GLN A 101 -12.76 34.57 7.02
N PRO A 102 -13.11 35.81 6.60
CA PRO A 102 -12.66 36.40 5.35
C PRO A 102 -11.14 36.57 5.25
N ALA A 103 -10.64 36.44 4.03
CA ALA A 103 -9.31 36.89 3.65
C ALA A 103 -9.21 38.40 3.87
N GLU A 104 -8.25 38.82 4.71
CA GLU A 104 -7.81 40.21 4.75
C GLU A 104 -6.83 40.47 3.59
N PRO A 105 -7.00 41.57 2.85
CA PRO A 105 -6.11 41.99 1.78
C PRO A 105 -4.84 42.62 2.36
N GLN A 106 -3.72 41.90 2.32
CA GLN A 106 -2.41 42.47 2.64
C GLN A 106 -1.90 43.31 1.47
N LYS A 107 -1.89 44.64 1.65
CA LYS A 107 -1.14 45.57 0.81
C LYS A 107 0.39 45.30 0.92
N PRO A 108 1.17 45.64 -0.10
CA PRO A 108 2.52 45.13 -0.30
C PRO A 108 3.52 45.82 0.61
N VAL A 109 4.31 45.02 1.34
CA VAL A 109 5.48 45.52 2.07
C VAL A 109 6.70 45.39 1.15
N THR A 110 7.18 46.55 0.70
CA THR A 110 8.50 46.73 0.08
C THR A 110 9.59 46.54 1.13
N ILE A 111 10.50 45.58 0.93
CA ILE A 111 11.81 45.56 1.59
C ILE A 111 12.87 45.36 0.51
N ALA A 112 13.77 46.33 0.42
CA ALA A 112 14.90 46.37 -0.50
C ALA A 112 15.98 45.33 -0.13
N PRO A 113 16.84 44.92 -1.08
CA PRO A 113 17.72 43.77 -0.93
C PRO A 113 19.00 44.16 -0.17
N ALA A 114 19.31 43.44 0.90
CA ALA A 114 20.64 43.44 1.50
C ALA A 114 21.43 42.23 1.02
N SER A 115 22.52 42.54 0.33
CA SER A 115 23.56 41.65 -0.18
C SER A 115 24.02 40.63 0.84
N GLN A 116 23.94 39.34 0.51
CA GLN A 116 24.78 38.30 1.11
C GLN A 116 25.43 37.50 0.00
N LYS A 117 26.69 37.87 -0.26
CA LYS A 117 27.63 37.14 -1.11
C LYS A 117 28.52 36.33 -0.16
N THR A 118 28.18 35.08 0.06
CA THR A 118 29.16 34.06 0.50
C THR A 118 28.70 32.69 0.03
N THR A 119 29.39 32.23 -1.01
CA THR A 119 29.35 30.92 -1.62
C THR A 119 29.65 29.84 -0.59
N SER A 120 28.66 29.03 -0.27
CA SER A 120 28.84 27.60 0.03
C SER A 120 27.82 26.87 -0.83
N ALA A 121 28.32 26.08 -1.79
CA ALA A 121 27.48 25.39 -2.75
C ALA A 121 26.50 24.46 -2.01
N PRO A 122 25.20 24.49 -2.31
CA PRO A 122 24.32 23.39 -1.93
C PRO A 122 24.90 22.16 -2.61
N GLN A 123 25.43 21.20 -1.85
CA GLN A 123 25.60 19.85 -2.37
C GLN A 123 24.22 19.42 -2.84
N GLN A 124 24.04 19.45 -4.17
CA GLN A 124 22.89 18.89 -4.85
C GLN A 124 22.86 17.41 -4.50
N GLN A 125 22.16 17.10 -3.43
CA GLN A 125 21.80 15.76 -3.06
C GLN A 125 20.82 15.32 -4.14
N LYS A 126 21.38 14.73 -5.20
CA LYS A 126 20.68 14.16 -6.33
C LYS A 126 19.51 13.36 -5.78
N THR A 127 18.32 13.92 -5.86
CA THR A 127 17.10 13.29 -5.36
C THR A 127 16.93 12.01 -6.15
N ALA A 128 17.36 10.89 -5.56
CA ALA A 128 17.27 9.60 -6.21
C ALA A 128 15.80 9.35 -6.55
N ALA A 129 15.53 9.01 -7.80
CA ALA A 129 14.17 8.69 -8.22
C ALA A 129 13.58 7.60 -7.32
N PRO A 130 12.26 7.60 -7.06
CA PRO A 130 11.62 6.55 -6.29
C PRO A 130 11.93 5.16 -6.87
N GLN A 131 12.46 4.27 -6.02
CA GLN A 131 12.83 2.90 -6.37
C GLN A 131 11.80 1.95 -5.78
N VAL A 132 11.15 1.13 -6.62
CA VAL A 132 10.27 0.06 -6.13
C VAL A 132 11.15 -1.07 -5.61
N LEU A 133 11.04 -1.36 -4.30
CA LEU A 133 11.80 -2.42 -3.64
C LEU A 133 11.12 -3.78 -3.77
N ARG A 134 9.80 -3.82 -3.57
CA ARG A 134 8.95 -5.01 -3.68
C ARG A 134 7.52 -4.63 -4.03
N SER A 135 6.77 -5.57 -4.56
CA SER A 135 5.36 -5.40 -4.90
C SER A 135 4.53 -6.60 -4.47
N GLY A 136 3.22 -6.44 -4.43
CA GLY A 136 2.30 -7.51 -4.07
C GLY A 136 0.85 -7.11 -4.29
N ARG A 137 -0.08 -7.99 -3.92
CA ARG A 137 -1.51 -7.73 -4.00
C ARG A 137 -2.23 -8.26 -2.79
N PHE A 138 -3.05 -7.42 -2.16
CA PHE A 138 -3.91 -7.86 -1.05
C PHE A 138 -4.94 -8.85 -1.56
N ASN A 139 -5.14 -9.91 -0.77
CA ASN A 139 -6.25 -10.83 -0.86
C ASN A 139 -6.87 -10.97 0.53
N GLY A 140 -8.19 -10.97 0.60
CA GLY A 140 -8.93 -11.21 1.84
C GLY A 140 -8.65 -12.60 2.41
N VAL A 141 -8.59 -12.71 3.74
CA VAL A 141 -8.39 -13.97 4.46
C VAL A 141 -9.72 -14.49 4.97
N GLY A 142 -10.02 -15.77 4.74
CA GLY A 142 -11.28 -16.39 5.17
C GLY A 142 -12.51 -15.70 4.57
N ALA A 143 -13.40 -15.20 5.43
CA ALA A 143 -14.63 -14.52 5.02
C ALA A 143 -14.43 -13.03 4.70
N TYR A 144 -13.26 -12.45 4.99
CA TYR A 144 -13.00 -11.04 4.74
C TYR A 144 -12.73 -10.78 3.25
N ARG A 145 -13.16 -9.61 2.76
CA ARG A 145 -12.95 -9.14 1.39
C ARG A 145 -11.97 -7.99 1.41
N ALA A 146 -10.86 -8.20 0.70
CA ALA A 146 -9.84 -7.20 0.46
C ALA A 146 -9.19 -7.48 -0.89
N GLN A 147 -8.86 -6.42 -1.62
CA GLN A 147 -8.11 -6.47 -2.87
C GLN A 147 -7.31 -5.19 -3.08
N GLY A 148 -6.35 -5.23 -3.98
CA GLY A 148 -5.61 -4.05 -4.42
C GLY A 148 -4.12 -4.28 -4.46
N ASP A 149 -3.45 -3.58 -5.35
CA ASP A 149 -2.01 -3.70 -5.52
C ASP A 149 -1.27 -2.87 -4.47
N ILE A 150 -0.10 -3.36 -4.07
CA ILE A 150 0.79 -2.67 -3.16
C ILE A 150 2.20 -2.60 -3.72
N GLN A 151 2.93 -1.57 -3.34
CA GLN A 151 4.35 -1.43 -3.60
C GLN A 151 5.06 -0.91 -2.35
N ILE A 152 6.24 -1.43 -2.06
CA ILE A 152 7.16 -0.84 -1.10
C ILE A 152 8.18 -0.05 -1.91
N VAL A 153 8.22 1.26 -1.70
CA VAL A 153 9.04 2.20 -2.49
C VAL A 153 10.02 2.90 -1.57
N ARG A 154 11.26 3.09 -2.04
CA ARG A 154 12.27 3.91 -1.39
C ARG A 154 12.49 5.20 -2.16
N ASN A 155 12.38 6.33 -1.49
CA ASN A 155 12.72 7.65 -2.00
C ASN A 155 13.73 8.28 -1.04
N GLY A 156 15.00 8.30 -1.45
CA GLY A 156 16.11 8.65 -0.57
C GLY A 156 16.17 7.74 0.66
N ASN A 157 16.12 8.35 1.86
CA ASN A 157 16.16 7.64 3.14
C ASN A 157 14.77 7.20 3.65
N VAL A 158 13.71 7.54 2.93
CA VAL A 158 12.33 7.24 3.34
C VAL A 158 11.84 6.02 2.57
N THR A 159 11.42 4.99 3.29
CA THR A 159 10.74 3.83 2.71
C THR A 159 9.25 3.92 3.01
N LYS A 160 8.41 3.69 2.01
CA LYS A 160 6.95 3.78 2.10
C LYS A 160 6.28 2.52 1.57
N LEU A 161 5.14 2.16 2.15
CA LEU A 161 4.19 1.22 1.61
C LEU A 161 3.10 2.04 0.92
N ILE A 162 2.92 1.77 -0.37
CA ILE A 162 1.93 2.39 -1.23
C ILE A 162 0.83 1.37 -1.47
N LEU A 163 -0.40 1.73 -1.14
CA LEU A 163 -1.61 1.04 -1.57
C LEU A 163 -2.11 1.75 -2.82
N ALA A 164 -2.33 1.01 -3.91
CA ALA A 164 -2.77 1.57 -5.18
C ALA A 164 -4.24 2.03 -5.14
N SER A 165 -4.67 2.76 -6.18
CA SER A 165 -6.04 3.29 -6.30
C SER A 165 -7.12 2.21 -6.35
N ASN A 166 -6.77 0.99 -6.76
CA ASN A 166 -7.68 -0.15 -6.79
C ASN A 166 -7.81 -0.88 -5.44
N PHE A 167 -7.20 -0.36 -4.37
CA PHE A 167 -7.39 -0.88 -3.03
C PHE A 167 -8.84 -0.79 -2.58
N SER A 168 -9.35 -1.89 -2.05
CA SER A 168 -10.68 -2.01 -1.46
C SER A 168 -10.65 -3.04 -0.35
N PHE A 169 -11.24 -2.70 0.79
CA PHE A 169 -11.36 -3.53 1.97
C PHE A 169 -12.75 -3.33 2.58
N GLN A 170 -13.41 -4.41 2.99
CA GLN A 170 -14.77 -4.32 3.55
C GLN A 170 -14.87 -3.54 4.87
N GLY A 171 -13.74 -3.34 5.56
CA GLY A 171 -13.68 -2.69 6.87
C GLY A 171 -13.62 -3.66 8.05
N ALA A 172 -13.09 -3.16 9.17
CA ALA A 172 -13.04 -3.85 10.45
C ALA A 172 -13.01 -2.81 11.60
N PRO A 173 -13.22 -3.22 12.86
CA PRO A 173 -13.23 -2.29 13.99
C PRO A 173 -11.87 -1.67 14.34
N ASP A 174 -10.76 -2.36 14.10
CA ASP A 174 -9.39 -1.84 14.33
C ASP A 174 -8.35 -2.43 13.35
N PRO A 175 -8.47 -2.13 12.04
CA PRO A 175 -7.55 -2.62 11.02
C PRO A 175 -6.21 -1.87 11.09
N LYS A 176 -5.12 -2.63 11.19
CA LYS A 176 -3.75 -2.12 11.20
C LYS A 176 -2.89 -2.85 10.17
N LEU A 177 -1.88 -2.16 9.68
CA LEU A 177 -0.88 -2.68 8.77
C LEU A 177 0.30 -3.24 9.55
N GLY A 178 0.75 -4.43 9.16
CA GLY A 178 1.92 -5.10 9.72
C GLY A 178 2.62 -6.01 8.72
N PHE A 179 3.64 -6.73 9.18
CA PHE A 179 4.44 -7.62 8.35
C PHE A 179 4.34 -9.08 8.80
N GLY A 180 4.68 -9.98 7.88
CA GLY A 180 4.69 -11.41 8.13
C GLY A 180 5.86 -12.11 7.43
N ASN A 181 6.11 -13.34 7.87
CA ASN A 181 6.94 -14.28 7.15
C ASN A 181 6.30 -15.66 7.24
N ASN A 182 5.64 -16.07 6.16
CA ASN A 182 4.80 -17.26 6.08
C ASN A 182 3.74 -17.27 7.19
N GLY A 183 3.10 -16.13 7.40
CA GLY A 183 2.22 -15.87 8.55
C GLY A 183 2.52 -14.53 9.22
N TYR A 184 1.48 -13.93 9.79
CA TYR A 184 1.58 -12.67 10.52
C TYR A 184 2.60 -12.75 11.68
N LYS A 185 3.47 -11.74 11.79
CA LYS A 185 4.45 -11.62 12.88
C LYS A 185 3.97 -10.58 13.90
N ARG A 186 3.81 -10.99 15.16
CA ARG A 186 3.46 -10.08 16.26
C ARG A 186 4.56 -9.01 16.44
N GLY A 187 4.16 -7.81 16.87
CA GLY A 187 5.08 -6.69 17.08
C GLY A 187 5.52 -5.96 15.81
N THR A 188 4.97 -6.32 14.65
CA THR A 188 5.28 -5.67 13.36
C THR A 188 4.25 -4.63 12.93
N LEU A 189 3.21 -4.38 13.73
CA LEU A 189 2.22 -3.36 13.42
C LEU A 189 2.88 -1.99 13.41
N PHE A 190 2.68 -1.24 12.34
CA PHE A 190 3.34 0.06 12.16
C PHE A 190 2.38 1.20 11.84
N SER A 191 1.15 0.91 11.40
CA SER A 191 0.17 1.96 11.14
C SER A 191 -1.27 1.45 11.22
N LYS A 192 -2.22 2.34 11.56
CA LYS A 192 -3.65 2.08 11.36
C LYS A 192 -3.98 2.23 9.88
N LEU A 193 -4.93 1.47 9.38
CA LEU A 193 -5.43 1.66 8.02
C LEU A 193 -6.26 2.94 7.97
N ASN A 194 -5.84 3.91 7.14
CA ASN A 194 -6.45 5.24 7.08
C ASN A 194 -7.83 5.23 6.42
N ARG A 195 -7.99 4.45 5.34
CA ARG A 195 -9.24 4.36 4.58
C ARG A 195 -9.44 2.93 4.11
N ASN A 196 -10.70 2.55 3.90
CA ASN A 196 -11.06 1.22 3.40
C ASN A 196 -10.92 1.09 1.87
N SER A 197 -10.64 2.17 1.15
CA SER A 197 -10.49 2.14 -0.31
C SER A 197 -9.59 3.25 -0.84
N GLY A 198 -9.17 3.09 -2.10
CA GLY A 198 -8.39 4.08 -2.83
C GLY A 198 -6.91 4.12 -2.44
N ALA A 199 -6.16 4.99 -3.12
CA ALA A 199 -4.70 5.09 -2.98
C ALA A 199 -4.30 5.70 -1.64
N GLN A 200 -3.24 5.17 -1.03
CA GLN A 200 -2.79 5.54 0.32
C GLN A 200 -1.29 5.28 0.47
N GLU A 201 -0.61 6.06 1.30
CA GLU A 201 0.81 5.88 1.59
C GLU A 201 1.07 5.79 3.09
N TYR A 202 2.02 4.95 3.47
CA TYR A 202 2.43 4.71 4.84
C TYR A 202 3.95 4.71 4.93
N VAL A 203 4.52 5.54 5.81
CA VAL A 203 5.96 5.52 6.08
C VAL A 203 6.30 4.28 6.89
N LEU A 204 7.29 3.50 6.44
CA LEU A 204 7.80 2.37 7.22
C LEU A 204 8.79 2.90 8.27
N PRO A 205 8.74 2.36 9.51
CA PRO A 205 9.78 2.59 10.49
C PRO A 205 11.16 2.15 9.95
N ALA A 206 12.21 2.91 10.25
CA ALA A 206 13.57 2.57 9.81
C ALA A 206 14.10 1.25 10.42
N SER A 207 13.49 0.77 11.51
CA SER A 207 13.81 -0.49 12.17
C SER A 207 13.29 -1.73 11.43
N VAL A 208 12.42 -1.58 10.43
CA VAL A 208 11.86 -2.71 9.67
C VAL A 208 12.88 -3.23 8.67
N ASP A 209 13.29 -4.48 8.85
CA ASP A 209 14.12 -5.21 7.92
C ASP A 209 13.24 -5.97 6.90
N LEU A 210 13.14 -5.41 5.69
CA LEU A 210 12.33 -6.01 4.62
C LEU A 210 12.81 -7.42 4.23
N SER A 211 14.08 -7.77 4.42
CA SER A 211 14.58 -9.11 4.06
C SER A 211 13.97 -10.22 4.92
N LYS A 212 13.51 -9.88 6.15
CA LYS A 212 12.91 -10.83 7.11
C LYS A 212 11.42 -11.05 6.92
N HIS A 213 10.80 -10.29 6.00
CA HIS A 213 9.36 -10.30 5.79
C HIS A 213 9.07 -10.55 4.32
N ASN A 214 8.13 -11.44 4.00
CA ASN A 214 7.67 -11.67 2.62
C ASN A 214 6.19 -11.35 2.44
N GLU A 215 5.55 -10.78 3.47
CA GLU A 215 4.12 -10.49 3.47
C GLU A 215 3.82 -9.16 4.16
N VAL A 216 2.83 -8.44 3.64
CA VAL A 216 2.16 -7.33 4.34
C VAL A 216 0.76 -7.79 4.74
N TRP A 217 0.36 -7.47 5.96
CA TRP A 217 -0.92 -7.90 6.53
C TRP A 217 -1.81 -6.70 6.86
N ILE A 218 -3.11 -6.87 6.64
CA ILE A 218 -4.14 -6.12 7.35
C ILE A 218 -4.59 -7.01 8.50
N TRP A 219 -4.33 -6.56 9.72
CA TRP A 219 -4.58 -7.28 10.96
C TRP A 219 -5.58 -6.51 11.82
N CYS A 220 -6.56 -7.20 12.40
CA CYS A 220 -7.43 -6.60 13.39
C CYS A 220 -6.74 -6.72 14.75
N GLU A 221 -6.19 -5.63 15.29
CA GLU A 221 -5.48 -5.70 16.57
C GLU A 221 -6.44 -6.03 17.72
N ARG A 222 -7.60 -5.36 17.77
CA ARG A 222 -8.63 -5.59 18.79
C ARG A 222 -9.04 -7.05 18.95
N PHE A 223 -9.22 -7.78 17.84
CA PHE A 223 -9.70 -9.16 17.85
C PHE A 223 -8.61 -10.19 17.56
N ASN A 224 -7.38 -9.74 17.29
CA ASN A 224 -6.23 -10.58 16.97
C ASN A 224 -6.52 -11.59 15.83
N VAL A 225 -7.08 -11.09 14.72
CA VAL A 225 -7.43 -11.90 13.54
C VAL A 225 -6.86 -11.32 12.24
N ALA A 226 -6.52 -12.21 11.30
CA ALA A 226 -6.13 -11.85 9.95
C ALA A 226 -7.33 -11.36 9.13
N LEU A 227 -7.16 -10.24 8.44
CA LEU A 227 -8.19 -9.67 7.56
C LEU A 227 -7.79 -9.78 6.08
N ALA A 228 -6.54 -9.45 5.77
CA ALA A 228 -5.99 -9.57 4.42
C ALA A 228 -4.48 -9.78 4.45
N VAL A 229 -3.95 -10.38 3.39
CA VAL A 229 -2.51 -10.57 3.19
C VAL A 229 -2.12 -10.22 1.76
N ALA A 230 -0.97 -9.57 1.61
CA ALA A 230 -0.30 -9.37 0.35
C ALA A 230 1.08 -10.03 0.41
N LYS A 231 1.28 -11.09 -0.39
CA LYS A 231 2.60 -11.68 -0.58
C LYS A 231 3.45 -10.75 -1.44
N LEU A 232 4.70 -10.59 -1.05
CA LEU A 232 5.67 -9.71 -1.68
C LEU A 232 6.60 -10.51 -2.61
N SER A 233 6.83 -9.96 -3.80
CA SER A 233 7.84 -10.42 -4.77
C SER A 233 8.87 -9.34 -5.03
#